data_AF-A0A1I0S7K1-F1
#
_entry.id   AF-A0A1I0S7K1-F1
#
_cell.length_a   1.000
_cell.length_b   1.000
_cell.length_c   1.000
_cell.angle_alpha   90.00
_cell.angle_beta   90.00
_cell.angle_gamma   90.00
#
_symmetry.space_group_name_H-M   'P 1'
#
loop_
_entity.id
_entity.type
_entity.pdbx_description
1 polymer ?
#
loop_
_entity_poly.entity_id
_entity_poly.type
_entity_poly.pdbx_seq_one_letter_code
_entity_poly.pdbx_strand_id
1 'polypeptide(L)'
;MKNKHPLELAKTSLLGLSVGDAFGETFFGAETVILDRIQHKSLQEGAWLFTDDTVMGIGVYNILARHGEIHQDELAREFAANYLLDDYRGYGGTAHTILKAIAAGDHWRQVSSSVFDGMGSLGNGAAMRSAPIGAYFHDDIKKVIKQATLAATITHVHPEAVAGAVAVALAASICIASSTLTTAEFFDFIVTHTPESDLKYKIKKAATLPAHYDIRTIVAVLGNGTQLSATDTVPFALWCAAHHLTSFEEALWTAVSGLGDRDTIAAITGSIVVLSAGEDAIPGSWLPQTEQFDSTPFFK
;
A
#
# COMPACT_ATOMS: atom_id res chain seq x y z
N MET A 1 11.47 1.37 -17.53
CA MET A 1 11.36 2.23 -16.33
C MET A 1 12.70 2.56 -15.67
N LYS A 2 13.71 1.65 -15.62
CA LYS A 2 15.00 1.84 -14.93
C LYS A 2 15.79 3.15 -15.14
N ASN A 3 15.58 3.87 -16.24
CA ASN A 3 16.28 5.14 -16.54
C ASN A 3 15.49 6.39 -16.11
N LYS A 4 14.28 6.22 -15.54
CA LYS A 4 13.50 7.33 -14.98
C LYS A 4 14.18 7.84 -13.71
N HIS A 5 14.01 9.13 -13.42
CA HIS A 5 14.45 9.72 -12.15
C HIS A 5 13.74 9.03 -10.97
N PRO A 6 14.39 8.80 -9.81
CA PRO A 6 13.77 8.18 -8.63
C PRO A 6 12.40 8.76 -8.25
N LEU A 7 12.26 10.08 -8.35
CA LEU A 7 10.99 10.75 -8.05
C LEU A 7 9.88 10.42 -9.05
N GLU A 8 10.19 10.22 -10.32
CA GLU A 8 9.21 9.80 -11.33
C GLU A 8 8.74 8.38 -11.06
N LEU A 9 9.64 7.48 -10.62
CA LEU A 9 9.28 6.12 -10.22
C LEU A 9 8.36 6.12 -8.99
N ALA A 10 8.67 6.96 -8.00
CA ALA A 10 7.81 7.17 -6.84
C ALA A 10 6.42 7.72 -7.24
N LYS A 11 6.37 8.66 -8.20
CA LYS A 11 5.10 9.19 -8.71
C LYS A 11 4.31 8.12 -9.48
N THR A 12 4.96 7.31 -10.31
CA THR A 12 4.32 6.17 -11.00
C THR A 12 3.73 5.19 -9.97
N SER A 13 4.47 4.86 -8.91
CA SER A 13 3.99 3.99 -7.83
C SER A 13 2.80 4.62 -7.07
N LEU A 14 2.84 5.93 -6.81
CA LEU A 14 1.73 6.67 -6.19
C LEU A 14 0.49 6.73 -7.09
N LEU A 15 0.65 6.81 -8.42
CA LEU A 15 -0.46 6.73 -9.36
C LEU A 15 -1.16 5.36 -9.28
N GLY A 16 -0.40 4.27 -9.29
CA GLY A 16 -0.96 2.93 -9.12
C GLY A 16 -1.62 2.73 -7.75
N LEU A 17 -1.06 3.34 -6.70
CA LEU A 17 -1.65 3.39 -5.36
C LEU A 17 -3.01 4.09 -5.41
N SER A 18 -3.07 5.30 -5.96
CA SER A 18 -4.28 6.13 -6.01
C SER A 18 -5.42 5.51 -6.82
N VAL A 19 -5.09 4.89 -7.95
CA VAL A 19 -6.09 4.15 -8.73
C VAL A 19 -6.53 2.89 -8.00
N GLY A 20 -5.60 2.18 -7.36
CA GLY A 20 -5.87 0.98 -6.57
C GLY A 20 -6.82 1.24 -5.41
N ASP A 21 -6.46 2.21 -4.58
CA ASP A 21 -7.25 2.73 -3.47
C ASP A 21 -8.67 3.09 -3.92
N ALA A 22 -8.80 4.07 -4.83
CA ALA A 22 -10.10 4.57 -5.26
C ALA A 22 -10.97 3.47 -5.90
N PHE A 23 -10.36 2.57 -6.68
CA PHE A 23 -11.06 1.42 -7.23
C PHE A 23 -11.56 0.50 -6.13
N GLY A 24 -10.71 0.11 -5.17
CA GLY A 24 -11.04 -0.78 -4.07
C GLY A 24 -12.13 -0.22 -3.15
N GLU A 25 -12.11 1.09 -2.91
CA GLU A 25 -13.12 1.80 -2.12
C GLU A 25 -14.53 1.69 -2.76
N THR A 26 -14.61 1.62 -4.09
CA THR A 26 -15.90 1.42 -4.77
C THR A 26 -16.55 0.07 -4.48
N PHE A 27 -15.82 -0.88 -3.90
CA PHE A 27 -16.32 -2.22 -3.62
C PHE A 27 -16.81 -2.41 -2.19
N PHE A 28 -16.93 -1.38 -1.36
CA PHE A 28 -17.63 -1.46 -0.07
C PHE A 28 -19.16 -1.36 -0.25
N GLY A 29 -19.92 -2.11 0.57
CA GLY A 29 -21.39 -2.13 0.48
C GLY A 29 -22.00 -3.49 0.77
N ALA A 30 -23.26 -3.68 0.34
CA ALA A 30 -23.97 -4.94 0.52
C ALA A 30 -23.27 -6.07 -0.26
N GLU A 31 -22.88 -7.13 0.45
CA GLU A 31 -22.05 -8.21 -0.08
C GLU A 31 -22.60 -8.83 -1.36
N THR A 32 -23.92 -9.05 -1.46
CA THR A 32 -24.54 -9.63 -2.67
C THR A 32 -24.36 -8.75 -3.91
N VAL A 33 -24.43 -7.42 -3.75
CA VAL A 33 -24.22 -6.45 -4.84
C VAL A 33 -22.75 -6.41 -5.25
N ILE A 34 -21.85 -6.44 -4.25
CA ILE A 34 -20.41 -6.42 -4.48
C ILE A 34 -19.94 -7.69 -5.17
N LEU A 35 -20.39 -8.86 -4.75
CA LEU A 35 -20.08 -10.14 -5.38
C LEU A 35 -20.59 -10.19 -6.83
N ASP A 36 -21.79 -9.69 -7.09
CA ASP A 36 -22.32 -9.59 -8.46
C ASP A 36 -21.46 -8.67 -9.34
N ARG A 37 -21.07 -7.50 -8.82
CA ARG A 37 -20.16 -6.58 -9.52
C ARG A 37 -18.81 -7.20 -9.82
N ILE A 38 -18.22 -7.90 -8.86
CA ILE A 38 -16.93 -8.59 -9.04
C ILE A 38 -17.06 -9.69 -10.11
N GLN A 39 -18.11 -10.51 -10.02
CA GLN A 39 -18.36 -11.60 -10.97
C GLN A 39 -18.49 -11.09 -12.41
N HIS A 40 -19.14 -9.95 -12.60
CA HIS A 40 -19.39 -9.37 -13.92
C HIS A 40 -18.40 -8.26 -14.30
N LYS A 41 -17.34 -8.05 -13.51
CA LYS A 41 -16.37 -6.95 -13.67
C LYS A 41 -17.05 -5.57 -13.89
N SER A 42 -18.11 -5.31 -13.14
CA SER A 42 -18.93 -4.11 -13.26
C SER A 42 -18.40 -2.97 -12.39
N LEU A 43 -18.01 -1.89 -13.06
CA LEU A 43 -17.48 -0.67 -12.46
C LEU A 43 -18.59 0.18 -11.82
N GLN A 44 -18.25 0.91 -10.76
CA GLN A 44 -19.14 1.95 -10.21
C GLN A 44 -19.16 3.14 -11.16
N GLU A 45 -20.36 3.67 -11.46
CA GLU A 45 -20.51 4.92 -12.19
C GLU A 45 -20.14 6.13 -11.31
N GLY A 46 -19.58 7.17 -11.93
CA GLY A 46 -19.23 8.42 -11.27
C GLY A 46 -17.76 8.48 -10.82
N ALA A 47 -17.49 9.42 -9.92
CA ALA A 47 -16.14 9.65 -9.39
C ALA A 47 -15.78 8.63 -8.31
N TRP A 48 -14.58 8.10 -8.39
CA TRP A 48 -13.96 7.24 -7.39
C TRP A 48 -13.02 8.09 -6.56
N LEU A 49 -13.36 8.30 -5.30
CA LEU A 49 -12.54 9.05 -4.37
C LEU A 49 -11.52 8.11 -3.74
N PHE A 50 -10.30 8.59 -3.58
CA PHE A 50 -9.27 7.86 -2.83
C PHE A 50 -9.42 8.11 -1.32
N THR A 51 -8.89 7.21 -0.51
CA THR A 51 -8.97 7.20 0.96
C THR A 51 -7.65 7.67 1.59
N ASP A 52 -7.45 7.37 2.87
CA ASP A 52 -6.26 7.70 3.63
C ASP A 52 -5.02 6.98 3.11
N ASP A 53 -5.16 5.83 2.45
CA ASP A 53 -4.10 5.15 1.71
C ASP A 53 -3.37 6.12 0.80
N THR A 54 -4.10 6.80 -0.09
CA THR A 54 -3.54 7.79 -1.01
C THR A 54 -3.11 9.06 -0.30
N VAL A 55 -3.91 9.59 0.63
CA VAL A 55 -3.54 10.84 1.34
C VAL A 55 -2.22 10.69 2.10
N MET A 56 -2.00 9.54 2.75
CA MET A 56 -0.75 9.24 3.41
C MET A 56 0.35 8.86 2.41
N GLY A 57 0.02 8.21 1.28
CA GLY A 57 0.95 7.99 0.16
C GLY A 57 1.51 9.29 -0.42
N ILE A 58 0.67 10.32 -0.60
CA ILE A 58 1.07 11.66 -1.02
C ILE A 58 2.04 12.28 -0.01
N GLY A 59 1.76 12.15 1.30
CA GLY A 59 2.66 12.66 2.33
C GLY A 59 4.08 12.06 2.24
N VAL A 60 4.18 10.75 1.98
CA VAL A 60 5.45 10.07 1.74
C VAL A 60 6.14 10.63 0.50
N TYR A 61 5.41 10.78 -0.62
CA TYR A 61 5.94 11.34 -1.86
C TYR A 61 6.47 12.77 -1.68
N ASN A 62 5.70 13.67 -1.05
CA ASN A 62 6.07 15.06 -0.81
C ASN A 62 7.37 15.18 0.01
N ILE A 63 7.61 14.25 0.95
CA ILE A 63 8.83 14.23 1.76
C ILE A 63 10.02 13.74 0.93
N LEU A 64 9.85 12.71 0.12
CA LEU A 64 10.88 12.24 -0.80
C LEU A 64 11.23 13.33 -1.84
N ALA A 65 10.23 14.05 -2.36
CA ALA A 65 10.41 15.15 -3.31
C ALA A 65 11.25 16.30 -2.71
N ARG A 66 10.98 16.68 -1.46
CA ARG A 66 11.66 17.79 -0.78
C ARG A 66 13.06 17.44 -0.29
N HIS A 67 13.26 16.24 0.23
CA HIS A 67 14.46 15.90 0.99
C HIS A 67 15.30 14.79 0.36
N GLY A 68 14.74 14.03 -0.58
CA GLY A 68 15.39 12.84 -1.14
C GLY A 68 15.53 11.67 -0.17
N GLU A 69 14.99 11.79 1.04
CA GLU A 69 14.87 10.74 2.06
C GLU A 69 13.77 11.03 3.07
N ILE A 70 13.44 10.04 3.91
CA ILE A 70 12.42 10.18 4.95
C ILE A 70 12.97 10.98 6.12
N HIS A 71 12.48 12.21 6.26
CA HIS A 71 12.65 13.01 7.46
C HIS A 71 11.43 12.80 8.38
N GLN A 72 11.60 12.00 9.44
CA GLN A 72 10.46 11.54 10.26
C GLN A 72 9.65 12.68 10.89
N ASP A 73 10.30 13.70 11.43
CA ASP A 73 9.62 14.83 12.08
C ASP A 73 8.85 15.70 11.07
N GLU A 74 9.33 15.78 9.83
CA GLU A 74 8.65 16.49 8.74
C GLU A 74 7.49 15.67 8.20
N LEU A 75 7.69 14.37 8.00
CA LEU A 75 6.66 13.44 7.54
C LEU A 75 5.52 13.29 8.57
N ALA A 76 5.83 13.26 9.86
CA ALA A 76 4.81 13.26 10.92
C ALA A 76 3.94 14.52 10.87
N ARG A 77 4.55 15.70 10.67
CA ARG A 77 3.82 16.96 10.50
C ARG A 77 3.02 16.97 9.20
N GLU A 78 3.56 16.44 8.11
CA GLU A 78 2.85 16.32 6.82
C GLU A 78 1.61 15.43 6.95
N PHE A 79 1.71 14.27 7.61
CA PHE A 79 0.57 13.39 7.86
C PHE A 79 -0.51 14.06 8.70
N ALA A 80 -0.12 14.74 9.78
CA ALA A 80 -1.07 15.47 10.62
C ALA A 80 -1.71 16.64 9.88
N ALA A 81 -0.96 17.37 9.05
CA ALA A 81 -1.49 18.46 8.24
C ALA A 81 -2.48 17.96 7.17
N ASN A 82 -2.16 16.87 6.48
CA ASN A 82 -3.06 16.27 5.49
C ASN A 82 -4.33 15.73 6.17
N TYR A 83 -4.21 15.10 7.34
CA TYR A 83 -5.34 14.69 8.15
C TYR A 83 -6.27 15.86 8.51
N LEU A 84 -5.73 17.02 8.85
CA LEU A 84 -6.53 18.21 9.16
C LEU A 84 -7.20 18.85 7.94
N LEU A 85 -6.71 18.61 6.72
CA LEU A 85 -7.36 19.09 5.49
C LEU A 85 -8.66 18.34 5.24
N ASP A 86 -8.70 17.04 5.51
CA ASP A 86 -9.89 16.20 5.39
C ASP A 86 -9.73 14.91 6.22
N ASP A 87 -10.38 14.86 7.38
CA ASP A 87 -10.33 13.68 8.25
C ASP A 87 -11.42 12.64 7.95
N TYR A 88 -12.23 12.85 6.91
CA TYR A 88 -13.26 11.91 6.48
C TYR A 88 -12.78 10.94 5.40
N ARG A 89 -11.46 10.88 5.17
CA ARG A 89 -10.82 10.05 4.13
C ARG A 89 -10.70 8.57 4.48
N GLY A 90 -11.38 8.05 5.50
CA GLY A 90 -11.37 6.60 5.81
C GLY A 90 -10.39 6.17 6.91
N TYR A 91 -9.68 7.11 7.54
CA TYR A 91 -8.71 6.82 8.61
C TYR A 91 -9.23 5.85 9.68
N GLY A 92 -8.43 4.83 10.00
CA GLY A 92 -8.71 3.95 11.14
C GLY A 92 -8.70 4.69 12.49
N GLY A 93 -9.43 4.17 13.50
CA GLY A 93 -9.55 4.80 14.82
C GLY A 93 -8.22 5.12 15.53
N THR A 94 -7.23 4.24 15.40
CA THR A 94 -5.87 4.50 15.91
C THR A 94 -5.16 5.60 15.12
N ALA A 95 -5.35 5.66 13.80
CA ALA A 95 -4.78 6.73 12.97
C ALA A 95 -5.39 8.09 13.36
N HIS A 96 -6.71 8.18 13.54
CA HIS A 96 -7.36 9.39 14.08
C HIS A 96 -6.72 9.84 15.40
N THR A 97 -6.48 8.90 16.33
CA THR A 97 -5.88 9.21 17.63
C THR A 97 -4.47 9.77 17.48
N ILE A 98 -3.63 9.10 16.70
CA ILE A 98 -2.23 9.48 16.51
C ILE A 98 -2.13 10.82 15.78
N LEU A 99 -2.84 10.99 14.67
CA LEU A 99 -2.73 12.18 13.82
C LEU A 99 -3.33 13.43 14.49
N LYS A 100 -4.43 13.30 15.25
CA LYS A 100 -4.95 14.40 16.09
C LYS A 100 -3.95 14.84 17.16
N ALA A 101 -3.30 13.89 17.85
CA ALA A 101 -2.32 14.21 18.87
C ALA A 101 -1.09 14.93 18.28
N ILE A 102 -0.57 14.44 17.15
CA ILE A 102 0.54 15.10 16.44
C ILE A 102 0.12 16.51 15.98
N ALA A 103 -1.10 16.66 15.45
CA ALA A 103 -1.65 17.96 15.07
C ALA A 103 -1.78 18.93 16.26
N ALA A 104 -2.05 18.41 17.46
CA ALA A 104 -2.12 19.18 18.69
C ALA A 104 -0.73 19.56 19.27
N GLY A 105 0.35 19.05 18.66
CA GLY A 105 1.74 19.35 19.06
C GLY A 105 2.43 18.24 19.85
N ASP A 106 1.79 17.10 20.06
CA ASP A 106 2.42 15.97 20.74
C ASP A 106 3.52 15.34 19.88
N HIS A 107 4.59 14.89 20.53
CA HIS A 107 5.72 14.30 19.82
C HIS A 107 5.37 12.90 19.31
N TRP A 108 5.40 12.70 17.98
CA TRP A 108 4.97 11.46 17.32
C TRP A 108 5.56 10.19 17.94
N ARG A 109 6.85 10.17 18.30
CA ARG A 109 7.52 9.02 18.95
C ARG A 109 6.79 8.55 20.21
N GLN A 110 6.31 9.48 21.03
CA GLN A 110 5.60 9.14 22.27
C GLN A 110 4.22 8.61 21.94
N VAL A 111 3.48 9.34 21.11
CA VAL A 111 2.12 8.99 20.71
C VAL A 111 2.05 7.61 20.05
N SER A 112 2.84 7.37 19.01
CA SER A 112 2.81 6.11 18.26
C SER A 112 3.28 4.91 19.07
N SER A 113 4.17 5.12 20.05
CA SER A 113 4.61 4.06 20.96
C SER A 113 3.59 3.77 22.07
N SER A 114 2.75 4.74 22.45
CA SER A 114 1.82 4.61 23.58
C SER A 114 0.55 3.82 23.30
N VAL A 115 0.15 3.69 22.03
CA VAL A 115 -1.07 2.96 21.65
C VAL A 115 -0.94 1.45 21.92
N PHE A 116 -2.06 0.80 22.20
CA PHE A 116 -2.12 -0.64 22.53
C PHE A 116 -1.17 -1.01 23.69
N ASP A 117 -1.28 -0.30 24.81
CA ASP A 117 -0.51 -0.55 26.04
C ASP A 117 1.02 -0.56 25.81
N GLY A 118 1.51 0.28 24.90
CA GLY A 118 2.94 0.38 24.62
C GLY A 118 3.45 -0.52 23.49
N MET A 119 2.60 -1.38 22.91
CA MET A 119 3.00 -2.30 21.83
C MET A 119 3.08 -1.61 20.46
N GLY A 120 2.33 -0.51 20.29
CA GLY A 120 2.17 0.14 19.00
C GLY A 120 1.14 -0.55 18.10
N SER A 121 0.69 0.16 17.06
CA SER A 121 -0.25 -0.39 16.08
C SER A 121 0.42 -1.47 15.22
N LEU A 122 -0.21 -2.64 15.13
CA LEU A 122 0.13 -3.70 14.17
C LEU A 122 -0.63 -3.56 12.82
N GLY A 123 -1.33 -2.44 12.65
CA GLY A 123 -2.17 -2.17 11.48
C GLY A 123 -1.43 -2.15 10.14
N ASN A 124 -2.18 -2.31 9.06
CA ASN A 124 -1.66 -2.27 7.69
C ASN A 124 -1.37 -0.85 7.17
N GLY A 125 -1.77 0.21 7.89
CA GLY A 125 -1.68 1.59 7.42
C GLY A 125 -0.25 2.12 7.18
N ALA A 126 0.78 1.46 7.70
CA ALA A 126 2.16 1.72 7.29
C ALA A 126 2.50 1.09 5.93
N ALA A 127 1.98 -0.11 5.66
CA ALA A 127 2.22 -0.85 4.43
C ALA A 127 1.53 -0.22 3.22
N MET A 128 0.30 0.29 3.39
CA MET A 128 -0.49 0.89 2.31
C MET A 128 0.22 2.00 1.55
N ARG A 129 1.11 2.73 2.24
CA ARG A 129 1.83 3.91 1.73
C ARG A 129 3.32 3.68 1.45
N SER A 130 3.79 2.42 1.48
CA SER A 130 5.24 2.11 1.47
C SER A 130 5.84 1.84 0.09
N ALA A 131 5.05 1.47 -0.90
CA ALA A 131 5.54 1.15 -2.24
C ALA A 131 6.28 2.33 -2.93
N PRO A 132 5.84 3.60 -2.83
CA PRO A 132 6.59 4.75 -3.37
C PRO A 132 8.02 4.87 -2.84
N ILE A 133 8.27 4.45 -1.59
CA ILE A 133 9.63 4.43 -0.99
C ILE A 133 10.50 3.40 -1.71
N GLY A 134 9.95 2.20 -1.94
CA GLY A 134 10.59 1.14 -2.68
C GLY A 134 10.94 1.53 -4.12
N ALA A 135 10.01 2.25 -4.76
CA ALA A 135 10.22 2.77 -6.11
C ALA A 135 11.33 3.83 -6.17
N TYR A 136 11.38 4.72 -5.18
CA TYR A 136 12.39 5.79 -5.12
C TYR A 136 13.81 5.23 -4.88
N PHE A 137 13.96 4.28 -3.94
CA PHE A 137 15.27 3.72 -3.57
C PHE A 137 15.57 2.38 -4.24
N HIS A 138 14.97 2.11 -5.41
CA HIS A 138 14.94 0.77 -6.02
C HIS A 138 16.32 0.15 -6.29
N ASP A 139 17.38 0.96 -6.35
CA ASP A 139 18.76 0.57 -6.62
C ASP A 139 19.60 0.34 -5.33
N ASP A 140 19.07 0.66 -4.15
CA ASP A 140 19.73 0.49 -2.85
C ASP A 140 18.79 -0.17 -1.84
N ILE A 141 18.85 -1.50 -1.77
CA ILE A 141 18.03 -2.33 -0.88
C ILE A 141 18.16 -1.90 0.59
N LYS A 142 19.37 -1.48 1.03
CA LYS A 142 19.58 -1.03 2.41
C LYS A 142 18.81 0.26 2.68
N LYS A 143 18.77 1.18 1.70
CA LYS A 143 17.92 2.37 1.78
C LYS A 143 16.44 2.03 1.73
N VAL A 144 15.99 1.11 0.87
CA VAL A 144 14.58 0.66 0.85
C VAL A 144 14.13 0.24 2.25
N ILE A 145 14.88 -0.66 2.89
CA ILE A 145 14.56 -1.17 4.24
C ILE A 145 14.60 -0.05 5.28
N LYS A 146 15.67 0.75 5.29
CA LYS A 146 15.86 1.84 6.26
C LYS A 146 14.73 2.87 6.14
N GLN A 147 14.46 3.34 4.94
CA GLN A 147 13.52 4.44 4.69
C GLN A 147 12.07 3.99 4.93
N ALA A 148 11.70 2.76 4.53
CA ALA A 148 10.39 2.17 4.84
C ALA A 148 10.18 2.02 6.36
N THR A 149 11.22 1.58 7.09
CA THR A 149 11.18 1.48 8.56
C THR A 149 11.00 2.85 9.22
N LEU A 150 11.74 3.87 8.75
CA LEU A 150 11.61 5.23 9.26
C LEU A 150 10.19 5.80 9.01
N ALA A 151 9.61 5.57 7.83
CA ALA A 151 8.26 6.04 7.52
C ALA A 151 7.16 5.28 8.30
N ALA A 152 7.34 3.97 8.51
CA ALA A 152 6.38 3.13 9.24
C ALA A 152 6.27 3.53 10.72
N THR A 153 7.41 3.66 11.40
CA THR A 153 7.49 3.90 12.86
C THR A 153 6.87 5.21 13.33
N ILE A 154 6.58 6.14 12.40
CA ILE A 154 5.86 7.38 12.71
C ILE A 154 4.47 7.10 13.26
N THR A 155 3.77 6.07 12.75
CA THR A 155 2.42 5.70 13.22
C THR A 155 2.30 4.24 13.65
N HIS A 156 3.21 3.38 13.23
CA HIS A 156 3.19 1.93 13.52
C HIS A 156 4.58 1.48 13.99
N VAL A 157 4.80 1.45 15.30
CA VAL A 157 6.07 0.96 15.88
C VAL A 157 6.11 -0.56 16.05
N HIS A 158 4.97 -1.24 15.90
CA HIS A 158 4.90 -2.69 16.09
C HIS A 158 5.73 -3.41 15.02
N PRO A 159 6.57 -4.41 15.39
CA PRO A 159 7.46 -5.09 14.45
C PRO A 159 6.76 -5.69 13.23
N GLU A 160 5.56 -6.27 13.41
CA GLU A 160 4.77 -6.83 12.30
C GLU A 160 4.35 -5.76 11.26
N ALA A 161 3.95 -4.57 11.72
CA ALA A 161 3.58 -3.48 10.81
C ALA A 161 4.80 -2.90 10.07
N VAL A 162 5.93 -2.79 10.77
CA VAL A 162 7.20 -2.39 10.16
C VAL A 162 7.66 -3.41 9.12
N ALA A 163 7.58 -4.71 9.42
CA ALA A 163 7.91 -5.78 8.48
C ALA A 163 7.00 -5.72 7.24
N GLY A 164 5.70 -5.43 7.41
CA GLY A 164 4.76 -5.24 6.29
C GLY A 164 5.13 -4.07 5.39
N ALA A 165 5.44 -2.91 5.99
CA ALA A 165 5.91 -1.73 5.25
C ALA A 165 7.18 -2.02 4.45
N VAL A 166 8.16 -2.68 5.08
CA VAL A 166 9.40 -3.10 4.41
C VAL A 166 9.12 -4.07 3.27
N ALA A 167 8.25 -5.07 3.47
CA ALA A 167 7.91 -6.05 2.44
C ALA A 167 7.27 -5.41 1.20
N VAL A 168 6.33 -4.46 1.40
CA VAL A 168 5.70 -3.71 0.29
C VAL A 168 6.72 -2.83 -0.45
N ALA A 169 7.62 -2.14 0.27
CA ALA A 169 8.67 -1.35 -0.37
C ALA A 169 9.66 -2.24 -1.15
N LEU A 170 10.02 -3.41 -0.62
CA LEU A 170 10.87 -4.39 -1.33
C LEU A 170 10.18 -4.89 -2.61
N ALA A 171 8.89 -5.21 -2.55
CA ALA A 171 8.10 -5.63 -3.71
C ALA A 171 8.11 -4.59 -4.83
N ALA A 172 7.90 -3.32 -4.49
CA ALA A 172 7.96 -2.22 -5.45
C ALA A 172 9.37 -2.07 -6.07
N SER A 173 10.43 -2.19 -5.25
CA SER A 173 11.82 -2.06 -5.73
C SER A 173 12.20 -3.11 -6.77
N ILE A 174 11.82 -4.38 -6.56
CA ILE A 174 12.20 -5.47 -7.49
C ILE A 174 11.44 -5.40 -8.81
N CYS A 175 10.21 -4.89 -8.82
CA CYS A 175 9.41 -4.71 -10.05
C CYS A 175 10.07 -3.73 -11.03
N ILE A 176 10.83 -2.75 -10.54
CA ILE A 176 11.61 -1.83 -11.38
C ILE A 176 12.89 -2.51 -11.87
N ALA A 177 13.49 -3.35 -11.02
CA ALA A 177 14.76 -4.00 -11.27
C ALA A 177 14.70 -5.13 -12.32
N SER A 178 13.52 -5.66 -12.66
CA SER A 178 13.38 -6.73 -13.65
C SER A 178 12.10 -6.62 -14.49
N SER A 179 12.23 -6.71 -15.81
CA SER A 179 11.09 -6.73 -16.75
C SER A 179 10.52 -8.14 -16.96
N THR A 180 11.16 -9.18 -16.43
CA THR A 180 10.77 -10.59 -16.62
C THR A 180 10.84 -11.34 -15.29
N LEU A 181 10.27 -10.74 -14.25
CA LEU A 181 10.30 -11.29 -12.90
C LEU A 181 9.33 -12.47 -12.79
N THR A 182 9.84 -13.63 -12.40
CA THR A 182 8.98 -14.77 -12.04
C THR A 182 8.38 -14.57 -10.65
N THR A 183 7.23 -15.21 -10.38
CA THR A 183 6.61 -15.22 -9.04
C THR A 183 7.57 -15.74 -7.98
N ALA A 184 8.41 -16.73 -8.31
CA ALA A 184 9.40 -17.29 -7.39
C ALA A 184 10.49 -16.26 -7.03
N GLU A 185 11.06 -15.56 -8.03
CA GLU A 185 12.07 -14.52 -7.79
C GLU A 185 11.50 -13.33 -7.00
N PHE A 186 10.26 -12.94 -7.28
CA PHE A 186 9.56 -11.88 -6.54
C PHE A 186 9.48 -12.22 -5.05
N PHE A 187 8.96 -13.41 -4.71
CA PHE A 187 8.83 -13.81 -3.32
C PHE A 187 10.17 -14.10 -2.64
N ASP A 188 11.11 -14.75 -3.32
CA ASP A 188 12.43 -15.05 -2.76
C ASP A 188 13.17 -13.77 -2.36
N PHE A 189 13.11 -12.74 -3.20
CA PHE A 189 13.68 -11.43 -2.90
C PHE A 189 13.03 -10.78 -1.67
N ILE A 190 11.70 -10.73 -1.61
CA ILE A 190 10.97 -10.11 -0.50
C ILE A 190 11.24 -10.86 0.80
N VAL A 191 11.16 -12.19 0.78
CA VAL A 191 11.43 -13.03 1.95
C VAL A 191 12.89 -12.88 2.41
N THR A 192 13.85 -12.83 1.50
CA THR A 192 15.26 -12.68 1.85
C THR A 192 15.53 -11.40 2.65
N HIS A 193 14.85 -10.31 2.32
CA HIS A 193 15.15 -8.98 2.87
C HIS A 193 14.17 -8.47 3.92
N THR A 194 12.99 -9.09 4.05
CA THR A 194 12.02 -8.74 5.10
C THR A 194 12.51 -9.22 6.48
N PRO A 195 12.40 -8.40 7.55
CA PRO A 195 12.74 -8.82 8.92
C PRO A 195 11.96 -10.08 9.38
N GLU A 196 12.58 -10.90 10.23
CA GLU A 196 11.90 -12.06 10.83
C GLU A 196 10.68 -11.61 11.64
N SER A 197 9.53 -12.23 11.35
CA SER A 197 8.19 -11.84 11.82
C SER A 197 7.18 -12.91 11.42
N ASP A 198 6.00 -12.90 12.03
CA ASP A 198 4.87 -13.75 11.59
C ASP A 198 4.41 -13.35 10.17
N LEU A 199 4.49 -12.06 9.85
CA LEU A 199 4.25 -11.53 8.51
C LEU A 199 5.15 -12.20 7.48
N LYS A 200 6.47 -12.26 7.73
CA LYS A 200 7.42 -12.92 6.83
C LYS A 200 7.08 -14.39 6.62
N TYR A 201 6.64 -15.09 7.68
CA TYR A 201 6.19 -16.47 7.56
C TYR A 201 4.93 -16.61 6.69
N LYS A 202 3.95 -15.70 6.81
CA LYS A 202 2.80 -15.67 5.91
C LYS A 202 3.17 -15.32 4.46
N ILE A 203 4.15 -14.45 4.22
CA ILE A 203 4.67 -14.20 2.86
C ILE A 203 5.28 -15.47 2.27
N LYS A 204 6.02 -16.27 3.07
CA LYS A 204 6.51 -17.59 2.62
C LYS A 204 5.36 -18.52 2.23
N LYS A 205 4.23 -18.50 2.96
CA LYS A 205 3.02 -19.25 2.57
C LYS A 205 2.43 -18.74 1.26
N ALA A 206 2.32 -17.43 1.07
CA ALA A 206 1.83 -16.82 -0.17
C ALA A 206 2.63 -17.32 -1.39
N ALA A 207 3.94 -17.43 -1.26
CA ALA A 207 4.83 -17.95 -2.31
C ALA A 207 4.51 -19.39 -2.77
N THR A 208 3.85 -20.19 -1.93
CA THR A 208 3.48 -21.58 -2.26
C THR A 208 2.10 -21.73 -2.87
N LEU A 209 1.29 -20.67 -2.90
CA LEU A 209 -0.10 -20.73 -3.34
C LEU A 209 -0.22 -20.42 -4.84
N PRO A 210 -0.70 -21.37 -5.67
CA PRO A 210 -0.88 -21.15 -7.11
C PRO A 210 -2.05 -20.23 -7.44
N ALA A 211 -1.94 -19.48 -8.55
CA ALA A 211 -3.00 -18.57 -9.05
C ALA A 211 -4.35 -19.25 -9.33
N HIS A 212 -4.37 -20.56 -9.61
CA HIS A 212 -5.59 -21.29 -9.97
C HIS A 212 -6.41 -21.77 -8.76
N TYR A 213 -5.95 -21.52 -7.53
CA TYR A 213 -6.73 -21.84 -6.34
C TYR A 213 -7.92 -20.89 -6.19
N ASP A 214 -9.00 -21.42 -5.60
CA ASP A 214 -10.18 -20.63 -5.28
C ASP A 214 -9.80 -19.48 -4.32
N ILE A 215 -10.30 -18.28 -4.61
CA ILE A 215 -9.96 -17.07 -3.85
C ILE A 215 -10.28 -17.22 -2.35
N ARG A 216 -11.31 -17.99 -1.99
CA ARG A 216 -11.67 -18.25 -0.58
C ARG A 216 -10.60 -19.08 0.12
N THR A 217 -9.93 -19.99 -0.60
CA THR A 217 -8.79 -20.74 -0.06
C THR A 217 -7.59 -19.82 0.15
N ILE A 218 -7.31 -18.93 -0.79
CA ILE A 218 -6.23 -17.94 -0.65
C ILE A 218 -6.47 -17.05 0.58
N VAL A 219 -7.67 -16.47 0.68
CA VAL A 219 -8.09 -15.61 1.80
C VAL A 219 -8.03 -16.36 3.13
N ALA A 220 -8.49 -17.61 3.19
CA ALA A 220 -8.43 -18.39 4.43
C ALA A 220 -6.99 -18.63 4.94
N VAL A 221 -6.00 -18.67 4.04
CA VAL A 221 -4.59 -18.90 4.40
C VAL A 221 -3.85 -17.60 4.69
N LEU A 222 -4.09 -16.56 3.88
CA LEU A 222 -3.31 -15.32 3.92
C LEU A 222 -3.97 -14.23 4.76
N GLY A 223 -5.31 -14.22 4.80
CA GLY A 223 -6.11 -13.07 5.21
C GLY A 223 -6.62 -12.27 4.01
N ASN A 224 -7.48 -11.30 4.28
CA ASN A 224 -7.98 -10.32 3.32
C ASN A 224 -8.11 -8.93 3.95
N GLY A 225 -7.30 -8.66 4.98
CA GLY A 225 -7.30 -7.40 5.70
C GLY A 225 -8.52 -7.14 6.60
N THR A 226 -9.47 -8.09 6.76
CA THR A 226 -10.60 -7.92 7.70
C THR A 226 -10.14 -7.63 9.14
N GLN A 227 -8.93 -8.07 9.52
CA GLN A 227 -8.33 -7.76 10.83
C GLN A 227 -7.58 -6.43 10.87
N LEU A 228 -7.56 -5.68 9.76
CA LEU A 228 -6.86 -4.41 9.54
C LEU A 228 -5.38 -4.44 9.92
N SER A 229 -4.77 -5.63 9.92
CA SER A 229 -3.39 -5.86 10.33
C SER A 229 -2.49 -6.08 9.13
N ALA A 230 -1.20 -5.72 9.27
CA ALA A 230 -0.23 -5.96 8.21
C ALA A 230 -0.14 -7.46 7.87
N THR A 231 -0.21 -8.35 8.87
CA THR A 231 -0.15 -9.81 8.71
C THR A 231 -1.38 -10.40 8.03
N ASP A 232 -2.53 -9.73 8.08
CA ASP A 232 -3.79 -10.16 7.42
C ASP A 232 -3.96 -9.54 6.03
N THR A 233 -3.15 -8.54 5.68
CA THR A 233 -3.32 -7.74 4.45
C THR A 233 -2.19 -7.95 3.45
N VAL A 234 -0.93 -7.72 3.89
CA VAL A 234 0.24 -7.68 3.02
C VAL A 234 0.49 -8.99 2.28
N PRO A 235 0.40 -10.18 2.91
CA PRO A 235 0.64 -11.44 2.20
C PRO A 235 -0.32 -11.64 1.01
N PHE A 236 -1.59 -11.25 1.16
CA PHE A 236 -2.58 -11.37 0.09
C PHE A 236 -2.37 -10.32 -1.00
N ALA A 237 -2.07 -9.06 -0.65
CA ALA A 237 -1.76 -8.02 -1.63
C ALA A 237 -0.51 -8.36 -2.48
N LEU A 238 0.52 -8.94 -1.85
CA LEU A 238 1.71 -9.44 -2.54
C LEU A 238 1.41 -10.63 -3.43
N TRP A 239 0.51 -11.54 -2.99
CA TRP A 239 0.04 -12.65 -3.82
C TRP A 239 -0.69 -12.14 -5.07
N CYS A 240 -1.59 -11.18 -4.92
CA CYS A 240 -2.29 -10.55 -6.05
C CYS A 240 -1.28 -9.93 -7.03
N ALA A 241 -0.30 -9.16 -6.53
CA ALA A 241 0.72 -8.55 -7.38
C ALA A 241 1.57 -9.60 -8.11
N ALA A 242 2.08 -10.61 -7.41
CA ALA A 242 3.03 -11.58 -7.95
C ALA A 242 2.47 -12.46 -9.07
N HIS A 243 1.14 -12.65 -9.12
CA HIS A 243 0.46 -13.42 -10.16
C HIS A 243 -0.06 -12.55 -11.31
N HIS A 244 0.04 -11.21 -11.20
CA HIS A 244 -0.49 -10.26 -12.18
C HIS A 244 0.47 -9.09 -12.49
N LEU A 245 1.79 -9.30 -12.35
CA LEU A 245 2.81 -8.25 -12.58
C LEU A 245 2.76 -7.57 -13.96
N THR A 246 2.10 -8.17 -14.95
CA THR A 246 1.97 -7.63 -16.30
C THR A 246 0.56 -7.14 -16.65
N SER A 247 -0.39 -7.22 -15.70
CA SER A 247 -1.78 -6.78 -15.91
C SER A 247 -2.31 -6.07 -14.67
N PHE A 248 -2.32 -4.73 -14.74
CA PHE A 248 -2.84 -3.88 -13.65
C PHE A 248 -4.31 -4.16 -13.37
N GLU A 249 -5.13 -4.25 -14.43
CA GLU A 249 -6.57 -4.52 -14.31
C GLU A 249 -6.86 -5.86 -13.63
N GLU A 250 -6.24 -6.95 -14.09
CA GLU A 250 -6.48 -8.26 -13.47
C GLU A 250 -5.96 -8.30 -12.02
N ALA A 251 -4.86 -7.61 -11.71
CA ALA A 251 -4.36 -7.51 -10.36
C ALA A 251 -5.39 -6.88 -9.40
N LEU A 252 -6.04 -5.78 -9.82
CA LEU A 252 -7.03 -5.11 -8.98
C LEU A 252 -8.34 -5.90 -8.88
N TRP A 253 -8.80 -6.55 -9.95
CA TRP A 253 -9.96 -7.44 -9.87
C TRP A 253 -9.73 -8.61 -8.92
N THR A 254 -8.53 -9.21 -8.96
CA THR A 254 -8.13 -10.28 -8.02
C THR A 254 -8.07 -9.76 -6.58
N ALA A 255 -7.52 -8.55 -6.36
CA ALA A 255 -7.47 -7.92 -5.03
C ALA A 255 -8.86 -7.77 -4.42
N VAL A 256 -9.82 -7.17 -5.14
CA VAL A 256 -11.17 -6.94 -4.61
C VAL A 256 -11.99 -8.23 -4.47
N SER A 257 -11.66 -9.27 -5.23
CA SER A 257 -12.28 -10.60 -5.13
C SER A 257 -12.04 -11.27 -3.78
N GLY A 258 -11.01 -10.84 -3.03
CA GLY A 258 -10.75 -11.30 -1.67
C GLY A 258 -11.72 -10.75 -0.62
N LEU A 259 -12.54 -9.75 -0.96
CA LEU A 259 -13.33 -8.95 -0.02
C LEU A 259 -12.45 -8.38 1.12
N GLY A 260 -13.05 -8.03 2.26
CA GLY A 260 -12.33 -7.44 3.40
C GLY A 260 -11.90 -6.00 3.12
N ASP A 261 -10.61 -5.73 3.31
CA ASP A 261 -9.99 -4.41 3.24
C ASP A 261 -9.53 -4.06 1.82
N ARG A 262 -10.53 -3.89 0.96
CA ARG A 262 -10.37 -3.91 -0.51
C ARG A 262 -9.58 -2.73 -1.05
N ASP A 263 -9.84 -1.53 -0.53
CA ASP A 263 -9.09 -0.31 -0.81
C ASP A 263 -7.61 -0.50 -0.48
N THR A 264 -7.26 -0.95 0.74
CA THR A 264 -5.86 -1.13 1.14
C THR A 264 -5.14 -2.21 0.34
N ILE A 265 -5.79 -3.35 0.12
CA ILE A 265 -5.20 -4.43 -0.70
C ILE A 265 -4.98 -3.94 -2.13
N ALA A 266 -5.98 -3.30 -2.73
CA ALA A 266 -5.89 -2.78 -4.09
C ALA A 266 -4.87 -1.64 -4.22
N ALA A 267 -4.75 -0.76 -3.22
CA ALA A 267 -3.73 0.29 -3.14
C ALA A 267 -2.32 -0.31 -3.16
N ILE A 268 -2.04 -1.28 -2.29
CA ILE A 268 -0.73 -1.97 -2.24
C ILE A 268 -0.46 -2.68 -3.56
N THR A 269 -1.42 -3.47 -4.05
CA THR A 269 -1.27 -4.25 -5.29
C THR A 269 -1.04 -3.35 -6.50
N GLY A 270 -1.86 -2.31 -6.68
CA GLY A 270 -1.74 -1.35 -7.77
C GLY A 270 -0.42 -0.59 -7.74
N SER A 271 0.00 -0.14 -6.55
CA SER A 271 1.26 0.59 -6.36
C SER A 271 2.51 -0.22 -6.73
N ILE A 272 2.44 -1.55 -6.63
CA ILE A 272 3.49 -2.48 -7.03
C ILE A 272 3.38 -2.80 -8.54
N VAL A 273 2.21 -3.24 -9.01
CA VAL A 273 2.04 -3.78 -10.37
C VAL A 273 2.26 -2.73 -11.45
N VAL A 274 1.90 -1.46 -11.19
CA VAL A 274 2.14 -0.36 -12.14
C VAL A 274 3.64 -0.20 -12.48
N LEU A 275 4.54 -0.59 -11.57
CA LEU A 275 5.99 -0.46 -11.75
C LEU A 275 6.59 -1.54 -12.64
N SER A 276 5.87 -2.64 -12.91
CA SER A 276 6.26 -3.67 -13.85
C SER A 276 5.43 -3.62 -15.14
N ALA A 277 4.11 -3.41 -15.02
CA ALA A 277 3.19 -3.36 -16.15
C ALA A 277 3.27 -2.04 -16.93
N GLY A 278 3.66 -0.94 -16.26
CA GLY A 278 3.68 0.41 -16.82
C GLY A 278 2.35 1.14 -16.66
N GLU A 279 2.39 2.47 -16.80
CA GLU A 279 1.21 3.34 -16.66
C GLU A 279 0.15 3.06 -17.73
N ASP A 280 0.57 2.69 -18.94
CA ASP A 280 -0.32 2.33 -20.06
C ASP A 280 -1.13 1.04 -19.79
N ALA A 281 -0.77 0.27 -18.76
CA ALA A 281 -1.53 -0.91 -18.34
C ALA A 281 -2.76 -0.56 -17.49
N ILE A 282 -2.85 0.68 -16.98
CA ILE A 282 -4.04 1.17 -16.28
C ILE A 282 -5.14 1.37 -17.34
N PRO A 283 -6.34 0.77 -17.18
CA PRO A 283 -7.42 0.98 -18.13
C PRO A 283 -7.74 2.46 -18.31
N GLY A 284 -7.75 2.93 -19.56
CA GLY A 284 -8.00 4.34 -19.87
C GLY A 284 -9.38 4.85 -19.44
N SER A 285 -10.32 3.94 -19.17
CA SER A 285 -11.64 4.26 -18.60
C SER A 285 -11.61 4.53 -17.09
N TRP A 286 -10.58 4.07 -16.37
CA TRP A 286 -10.49 4.19 -14.91
C TRP A 286 -9.91 5.54 -14.48
N LEU A 287 -8.87 6.01 -15.16
CA LEU A 287 -8.21 7.28 -14.81
C LEU A 287 -9.18 8.48 -14.75
N PRO A 288 -10.13 8.67 -15.70
CA PRO A 288 -11.09 9.77 -15.62
C PRO A 288 -12.11 9.64 -14.47
N GLN A 289 -12.28 8.44 -13.92
CA GLN A 289 -13.17 8.18 -12.77
C GLN A 289 -12.43 8.40 -11.46
N THR A 290 -11.13 8.09 -11.38
CA THR A 290 -10.30 8.30 -10.19
C THR A 290 -10.05 9.80 -9.92
N GLU A 291 -10.22 10.20 -8.66
CA GLU A 291 -9.80 11.51 -8.17
C GLU A 291 -8.30 11.74 -8.43
N GLN A 292 -7.98 12.86 -9.09
CA GLN A 292 -6.59 13.15 -9.50
C GLN A 292 -5.78 13.65 -8.30
N PHE A 293 -4.97 12.78 -7.71
CA PHE A 293 -4.19 13.07 -6.50
C PHE A 293 -3.34 14.35 -6.62
N ASP A 294 -2.78 14.64 -7.79
CA ASP A 294 -1.92 15.81 -8.02
C ASP A 294 -2.68 17.14 -8.25
N SER A 295 -4.01 17.08 -8.29
CA SER A 295 -4.88 18.26 -8.31
C SER A 295 -5.43 18.63 -6.91
N THR A 296 -5.14 17.81 -5.90
CA THR A 296 -5.68 17.96 -4.55
C THR A 296 -4.79 18.82 -3.66
N PRO A 297 -5.33 19.43 -2.58
CA PRO A 297 -4.51 20.22 -1.64
C PRO A 297 -3.47 19.39 -0.86
N PHE A 298 -3.56 18.05 -0.93
CA PHE A 298 -2.58 17.16 -0.29
C PHE A 298 -1.24 17.13 -1.05
N PHE A 299 -1.25 17.32 -2.37
CA PHE A 299 -0.07 17.20 -3.23
C PHE A 299 0.61 18.58 -3.41
N LYS A 300 1.91 18.66 -3.11
CA LYS A 300 2.65 19.94 -3.01
C LYS A 300 3.95 19.92 -3.78
#